data_AF-A0A4P5QQQ2-F1
#
_entry.id   AF-A0A4P5QQQ2-F1
#
_cell.length_a   1.000
_cell.length_b   1.000
_cell.length_c   1.000
_cell.angle_alpha   90.00
_cell.angle_beta   90.00
_cell.angle_gamma   90.00
#
_symmetry.space_group_name_H-M   'P 1'
#
loop_
_entity.id
_entity.type
_entity.pdbx_description
1 polymer ?
#
loop_
_entity_poly.entity_id
_entity_poly.type
_entity_poly.pdbx_seq_one_letter_code
_entity_poly.pdbx_strand_id
1 'polypeptide(L)'
;MVSIFLHKMLSLLTAKRRQTQHMQPPKKPQPMTCIEICAGAGGQALGLEQVGFEALALIEYDANACATLKLNRPHWNVIEGDVREFSAKPYRGVDLFAGGVPCPPFSVAGKQLGSDDERDLLPETL
;
A
#
# COMPACT_ATOMS: atom_id res chain seq x y z
N MET A 1 -47.98 1.32 36.77
CA MET A 1 -47.17 0.57 35.79
C MET A 1 -47.31 1.04 34.33
N VAL A 2 -48.25 1.93 33.99
CA VAL A 2 -48.47 2.40 32.59
C VAL A 2 -47.58 3.59 32.19
N SER A 3 -47.12 4.41 33.14
CA SER A 3 -46.35 5.65 32.86
C SER A 3 -44.89 5.43 32.43
N ILE A 4 -44.27 4.33 32.87
CA ILE A 4 -42.86 4.01 32.54
C ILE A 4 -42.74 3.49 31.09
N PHE A 5 -43.77 2.80 30.60
CA PHE A 5 -43.78 2.23 29.24
C PHE A 5 -43.84 3.33 28.18
N LEU A 6 -44.61 4.40 28.43
CA LEU A 6 -44.74 5.53 27.50
C LEU A 6 -43.47 6.38 27.40
N HIS A 7 -42.75 6.56 28.51
CA HIS A 7 -41.45 7.26 28.53
C HIS A 7 -40.35 6.50 27.78
N LYS A 8 -40.30 5.16 27.93
CA LYS A 8 -39.37 4.34 27.13
C LYS A 8 -39.70 4.34 25.64
N MET A 9 -40.99 4.36 25.29
CA MET A 9 -41.42 4.36 23.89
C MET A 9 -41.09 5.69 23.18
N LEU A 10 -41.24 6.83 23.87
CA LEU A 10 -40.86 8.14 23.32
C LEU A 10 -39.33 8.26 23.14
N SER A 11 -38.54 7.73 24.07
CA SER A 11 -37.07 7.67 23.97
C SER A 11 -36.59 6.82 22.78
N LEU A 12 -37.28 5.72 22.48
CA LEU A 12 -36.97 4.84 21.33
C LEU A 12 -37.34 5.48 19.98
N LEU A 13 -38.38 6.31 19.94
CA LEU A 13 -38.78 7.03 18.74
C LEU A 13 -37.82 8.20 18.40
N THR A 14 -37.17 8.79 19.41
CA THR A 14 -36.09 9.79 19.20
C THR A 14 -34.72 9.17 18.87
N ALA A 15 -34.44 7.93 19.29
CA ALA A 15 -33.17 7.24 19.04
C ALA A 15 -32.96 6.84 17.56
N LYS A 16 -34.04 6.82 16.75
CA LYS A 16 -33.97 6.47 15.32
C LYS A 16 -33.76 7.66 14.39
N ARG A 17 -33.51 8.87 14.93
CA ARG A 17 -33.50 10.13 14.16
C ARG A 17 -32.16 10.82 13.99
N ARG A 18 -31.04 10.21 14.39
CA ARG A 18 -29.71 10.74 14.11
C ARG A 18 -28.75 9.61 13.78
N GLN A 19 -28.60 9.38 12.48
CA GLN A 19 -27.35 9.13 11.76
C GLN A 19 -27.71 8.58 10.37
N THR A 20 -28.43 9.38 9.57
CA THR A 20 -28.05 9.50 8.17
C THR A 20 -26.74 10.31 8.16
N GLN A 21 -25.67 9.70 8.69
CA GLN A 21 -24.34 10.14 8.31
C GLN A 21 -24.31 9.98 6.81
N HIS A 22 -23.86 11.03 6.15
CA HIS A 22 -23.60 11.13 4.73
C HIS A 22 -23.01 9.79 4.22
N MET A 23 -23.84 8.83 3.81
CA MET A 23 -23.37 7.68 3.07
C MET A 23 -23.01 8.25 1.72
N GLN A 24 -21.73 8.54 1.54
CA GLN A 24 -21.21 8.75 0.21
C GLN A 24 -21.63 7.53 -0.61
N PRO A 25 -22.15 7.74 -1.84
CA PRO A 25 -22.51 6.63 -2.69
C PRO A 25 -21.31 5.68 -2.76
N PRO A 26 -21.54 4.35 -2.78
CA PRO A 26 -20.45 3.39 -2.86
C PRO A 26 -19.54 3.83 -4.01
N LYS A 27 -18.28 4.15 -3.67
CA LYS A 27 -17.27 4.52 -4.66
C LYS A 27 -17.33 3.42 -5.72
N LYS A 28 -17.52 3.78 -7.01
CA LYS A 28 -17.35 2.80 -8.10
C LYS A 28 -16.06 2.01 -7.80
N PRO A 29 -16.02 0.68 -8.00
CA PRO A 29 -14.79 -0.07 -7.77
C PRO A 29 -13.74 0.53 -8.71
N GLN A 30 -12.88 1.36 -8.13
CA GLN A 30 -11.74 1.91 -8.81
C GLN A 30 -10.65 0.84 -8.75
N PRO A 31 -9.73 0.80 -9.73
CA PRO A 31 -8.50 0.04 -9.58
C PRO A 31 -7.87 0.40 -8.23
N MET A 32 -7.51 -0.61 -7.45
CA MET A 32 -6.75 -0.39 -6.22
C MET A 32 -5.36 0.10 -6.63
N THR A 33 -4.74 0.95 -5.84
CA THR A 33 -3.45 1.55 -6.17
C THR A 33 -2.33 0.97 -5.32
N CYS A 34 -1.16 0.78 -5.89
CA CYS A 34 0.03 0.39 -5.15
C CYS A 34 1.24 1.27 -5.48
N ILE A 35 2.16 1.36 -4.51
CA ILE A 35 3.55 1.71 -4.74
C ILE A 35 4.42 0.55 -4.26
N GLU A 36 5.51 0.29 -4.96
CA GLU A 36 6.40 -0.83 -4.66
C GLU A 36 7.85 -0.35 -4.65
N ILE A 37 8.54 -0.62 -3.53
CA ILE A 37 9.98 -0.36 -3.37
C ILE A 37 10.78 -1.64 -3.60
N CYS A 38 12.03 -1.51 -4.05
CA CYS A 38 12.88 -2.65 -4.40
C CYS A 38 12.15 -3.58 -5.39
N ALA A 39 11.59 -2.99 -6.46
CA ALA A 39 10.70 -3.69 -7.40
C ALA A 39 11.39 -4.85 -8.15
N GLY A 40 12.72 -4.85 -8.20
CA GLY A 40 13.53 -5.81 -8.94
C GLY A 40 13.07 -5.91 -10.39
N ALA A 41 13.00 -7.13 -10.91
CA ALA A 41 12.53 -7.38 -12.28
C ALA A 41 10.98 -7.31 -12.42
N GLY A 42 10.23 -6.97 -11.37
CA GLY A 42 8.78 -6.72 -11.44
C GLY A 42 7.88 -7.93 -11.22
N GLY A 43 8.36 -8.99 -10.55
CA GLY A 43 7.54 -10.17 -10.27
C GLY A 43 6.32 -9.87 -9.38
N GLN A 44 6.52 -9.06 -8.33
CA GLN A 44 5.43 -8.62 -7.44
C GLN A 44 4.50 -7.64 -8.16
N ALA A 45 5.06 -6.61 -8.81
CA ALA A 45 4.31 -5.66 -9.63
C ALA A 45 3.39 -6.33 -10.65
N LEU A 46 3.90 -7.35 -11.37
CA LEU A 46 3.13 -8.11 -12.35
C LEU A 46 1.97 -8.88 -11.69
N GLY A 47 2.21 -9.49 -10.53
CA GLY A 47 1.15 -10.18 -9.79
C GLY A 47 0.07 -9.22 -9.29
N LEU A 48 0.45 -8.03 -8.83
CA LEU A 48 -0.48 -6.98 -8.41
C LEU A 48 -1.30 -6.45 -9.60
N GLU A 49 -0.67 -6.19 -10.74
CA GLU A 49 -1.36 -5.81 -11.99
C GLU A 49 -2.40 -6.88 -12.40
N GLN A 50 -2.05 -8.16 -12.32
CA GLN A 50 -2.94 -9.27 -12.68
C GLN A 50 -4.20 -9.37 -11.82
N VAL A 51 -4.14 -8.92 -10.56
CA VAL A 51 -5.30 -8.88 -9.65
C VAL A 51 -5.99 -7.51 -9.63
N GLY A 52 -5.62 -6.62 -10.54
CA GLY A 52 -6.32 -5.36 -10.80
C GLY A 52 -5.78 -4.15 -10.03
N PHE A 53 -4.56 -4.21 -9.49
CA PHE A 53 -3.89 -3.03 -8.96
C PHE A 53 -3.26 -2.19 -10.08
N GLU A 54 -3.27 -0.87 -9.88
CA GLU A 54 -2.52 0.10 -10.67
C GLU A 54 -1.26 0.51 -9.90
N ALA A 55 -0.09 0.25 -10.48
CA ALA A 55 1.19 0.66 -9.91
C ALA A 55 1.43 2.16 -10.17
N LEU A 56 1.31 2.98 -9.12
CA LEU A 56 1.57 4.41 -9.18
C LEU A 56 3.07 4.74 -9.25
N ALA A 57 3.91 3.90 -8.65
CA ALA A 57 5.36 4.00 -8.69
C ALA A 57 6.04 2.66 -8.38
N LEU A 58 7.07 2.33 -9.15
CA LEU A 58 7.99 1.22 -8.92
C LEU A 58 9.39 1.79 -8.70
N ILE A 59 9.90 1.70 -7.47
CA ILE A 59 11.19 2.24 -7.08
C ILE A 59 12.21 1.10 -7.14
N GLU A 60 13.26 1.28 -7.93
CA GLU A 60 14.31 0.29 -8.09
C GLU A 60 15.68 0.95 -8.27
N TYR A 61 16.70 0.38 -7.63
CA TYR A 61 18.06 0.91 -7.61
C TYR A 61 18.93 0.33 -8.75
N ASP A 62 18.75 -0.95 -9.10
CA ASP A 62 19.52 -1.59 -10.15
C ASP A 62 19.02 -1.18 -11.55
N ALA A 63 19.90 -0.53 -12.32
CA ALA A 63 19.58 -0.03 -13.65
C ALA A 63 19.14 -1.14 -14.63
N ASN A 64 19.64 -2.38 -14.50
CA ASN A 64 19.24 -3.49 -15.37
C ASN A 64 17.81 -3.97 -15.05
N ALA A 65 17.45 -4.00 -13.77
CA ALA A 65 16.10 -4.25 -13.31
C ALA A 65 15.15 -3.14 -13.80
N CYS A 66 15.52 -1.87 -13.66
CA CYS A 66 14.76 -0.75 -14.23
C CYS A 66 14.56 -0.88 -15.74
N ALA A 67 15.60 -1.25 -16.49
CA ALA A 67 15.50 -1.49 -17.93
C ALA A 67 14.55 -2.64 -18.25
N THR A 68 14.59 -3.72 -17.47
CA THR A 68 13.66 -4.86 -17.57
C THR A 68 12.21 -4.42 -17.37
N LEU A 69 11.93 -3.65 -16.31
CA LEU A 69 10.60 -3.12 -16.02
C LEU A 69 10.07 -2.27 -17.19
N LYS A 70 10.85 -1.26 -17.60
CA LYS A 70 10.50 -0.32 -18.67
C LYS A 70 10.28 -1.03 -20.02
N LEU A 71 11.07 -2.07 -20.32
CA LEU A 71 10.93 -2.86 -21.54
C LEU A 71 9.65 -3.69 -21.56
N ASN A 72 9.35 -4.39 -20.46
CA ASN A 72 8.22 -5.32 -20.40
C ASN A 72 6.88 -4.60 -20.20
N ARG A 73 6.89 -3.43 -19.55
CA ARG A 73 5.70 -2.63 -19.23
C ARG A 73 5.99 -1.13 -19.41
N PRO A 74 6.00 -0.62 -20.64
CA PRO A 74 6.34 0.79 -20.91
C PRO A 74 5.39 1.81 -20.26
N HIS A 75 4.19 1.38 -19.85
CA HIS A 75 3.23 2.22 -19.13
C HIS A 75 3.48 2.32 -17.63
N TRP A 76 4.36 1.49 -17.07
CA TRP A 76 4.69 1.56 -15.65
C TRP A 76 5.56 2.77 -15.34
N ASN A 77 5.24 3.44 -14.22
CA ASN A 77 6.06 4.53 -13.70
C ASN A 77 7.25 3.96 -12.90
N VAL A 78 8.37 3.74 -13.59
CA VAL A 78 9.61 3.23 -13.00
C VAL A 78 10.51 4.40 -12.56
N ILE A 79 10.75 4.48 -11.25
CA ILE A 79 11.64 5.46 -10.63
C ILE A 79 12.96 4.74 -10.31
N GLU A 80 13.98 5.06 -11.09
CA GLU A 80 15.33 4.55 -10.89
C GLU A 80 16.03 5.37 -9.81
N GLY A 81 16.36 4.75 -8.68
CA GLY A 81 16.97 5.44 -7.55
C GLY A 81 16.97 4.65 -6.26
N ASP A 82 17.68 5.19 -5.28
CA ASP A 82 17.75 4.62 -3.94
C ASP A 82 16.45 4.92 -3.16
N VAL A 83 15.88 3.88 -2.53
CA VAL A 83 14.67 4.04 -1.71
C VAL A 83 14.89 4.99 -0.53
N ARG A 84 16.12 5.10 -0.01
CA ARG A 84 16.49 6.02 1.07
C ARG A 84 16.35 7.50 0.68
N GLU A 85 16.35 7.79 -0.62
CA GLU A 85 16.17 9.14 -1.17
C GLU A 85 14.73 9.37 -1.67
N PHE A 86 13.89 8.33 -1.66
CA PHE A 86 12.52 8.40 -2.15
C PHE A 86 11.56 8.94 -1.08
N SER A 87 10.59 9.76 -1.52
CA SER A 87 9.54 10.29 -0.65
C SER A 87 8.17 9.78 -1.12
N ALA A 88 7.52 8.99 -0.28
CA ALA A 88 6.15 8.51 -0.53
C ALA A 88 5.07 9.58 -0.27
N LYS A 89 5.44 10.79 0.19
CA LYS A 89 4.47 11.88 0.50
C LYS A 89 3.55 12.26 -0.66
N PRO A 90 3.97 12.28 -1.94
CA PRO A 90 3.07 12.55 -3.07
C PRO A 90 2.02 11.45 -3.29
N TYR A 91 2.24 10.24 -2.77
CA TYR A 91 1.39 9.07 -2.96
C TYR A 91 0.44 8.82 -1.76
N ARG A 92 0.16 9.84 -0.95
CA ARG A 92 -0.76 9.72 0.19
C ARG A 92 -2.14 9.27 -0.28
N GLY A 93 -2.66 8.23 0.39
CA GLY A 93 -3.94 7.61 0.03
C GLY A 93 -3.82 6.43 -0.94
N VAL A 94 -2.59 5.98 -1.24
CA VAL A 94 -2.36 4.69 -1.89
C VAL A 94 -2.96 3.55 -1.07
N ASP A 95 -3.51 2.55 -1.74
CA ASP A 95 -4.18 1.42 -1.08
C ASP A 95 -3.21 0.37 -0.56
N LEU A 96 -2.04 0.24 -1.19
CA LEU A 96 -0.99 -0.71 -0.82
C LEU A 96 0.41 -0.09 -0.95
N PHE A 97 1.20 -0.19 0.11
CA PHE A 97 2.65 -0.05 0.08
C PHE A 97 3.27 -1.45 0.07
N ALA A 98 4.00 -1.78 -1.00
CA ALA A 98 4.61 -3.09 -1.20
C ALA A 98 6.13 -2.96 -1.35
N GLY A 99 6.83 -4.08 -1.22
CA GLY A 99 8.26 -4.12 -1.48
C GLY A 99 8.93 -5.41 -1.05
N GLY A 100 9.94 -5.83 -1.82
CA GLY A 100 10.78 -6.99 -1.55
C GLY A 100 12.17 -6.57 -1.10
N VAL A 101 12.30 -6.07 0.13
CA VAL A 101 13.60 -5.61 0.64
C VAL A 101 14.66 -6.73 0.63
N PRO A 102 15.96 -6.39 0.54
CA PRO A 102 17.03 -7.37 0.47
C PRO A 102 16.98 -8.38 1.62
N CYS A 103 17.00 -9.66 1.27
CA CYS A 103 17.03 -10.79 2.20
C CYS A 103 18.40 -11.07 2.89
N PRO A 104 19.58 -10.75 2.32
CA PRO A 104 20.88 -11.09 2.91
C PRO A 104 21.15 -10.64 4.36
N PRO A 105 20.65 -9.48 4.84
CA PRO A 105 20.85 -9.08 6.23
C PRO A 105 20.26 -10.08 7.25
N PHE A 106 19.22 -10.83 6.88
CA PHE A 106 18.45 -11.69 7.79
C PHE A 106 18.52 -13.19 7.44
N SER A 107 18.81 -13.53 6.19
CA SER A 107 18.82 -14.92 5.70
C SER A 107 19.98 -15.75 6.25
N VAL A 108 19.73 -17.04 6.49
CA VAL A 108 20.76 -18.06 6.82
C VAL A 108 21.84 -18.17 5.74
N ALA A 109 21.50 -17.88 4.48
CA ALA A 109 22.48 -17.85 3.38
C ALA A 109 23.34 -16.56 3.35
N GLY A 110 22.98 -15.56 4.17
CA GLY A 110 23.73 -14.32 4.34
C GLY A 110 24.66 -14.36 5.54
N LYS A 111 25.25 -13.20 5.88
CA LYS A 111 26.09 -13.05 7.08
C LYS A 111 25.27 -12.83 8.36
N GLN A 112 23.95 -12.69 8.23
CA GLN A 112 23.02 -12.45 9.34
C GLN A 112 23.41 -11.26 10.22
N LEU A 113 23.90 -10.18 9.59
CA LEU A 113 24.33 -8.97 10.28
C LEU A 113 23.15 -8.09 10.72
N GLY A 114 21.93 -8.39 10.26
CA GLY A 114 20.71 -7.65 10.63
C GLY A 114 20.86 -6.17 10.32
N SER A 115 20.59 -5.33 11.33
CA SER A 115 20.68 -3.87 11.24
C SER A 115 22.08 -3.32 10.98
N ASP A 116 23.13 -4.12 11.19
CA ASP A 116 24.51 -3.72 10.92
C ASP A 116 24.90 -3.97 9.44
N ASP A 117 24.00 -4.54 8.64
CA ASP A 117 24.19 -4.69 7.19
C ASP A 117 23.72 -3.43 6.46
N GLU A 118 24.58 -2.82 5.63
CA GLU A 118 24.23 -1.62 4.84
C GLU A 118 23.07 -1.83 3.85
N ARG A 119 22.72 -3.10 3.59
CA ARG A 119 21.61 -3.51 2.73
C ARG A 119 20.31 -3.71 3.51
N ASP A 120 20.29 -3.43 4.83
CA ASP A 120 19.06 -3.40 5.59
C ASP A 120 18.23 -2.18 5.21
N LEU A 121 17.13 -2.45 4.50
CA LEU A 121 16.16 -1.44 4.07
C LEU A 121 14.82 -1.58 4.80
N LEU A 122 14.72 -2.46 5.81
CA LEU A 122 13.49 -2.57 6.62
C LEU A 122 13.10 -1.24 7.30
N PRO A 123 14.03 -0.42 7.83
CA PRO A 123 13.68 0.87 8.41
C PRO A 123 13.00 1.84 7.44
N GLU A 124 13.25 1.69 6.13
CA GLU A 124 12.67 2.55 5.09
C GLU A 124 11.23 2.14 4.70
N THR A 125 10.70 1.08 5.31
CA THR A 125 9.35 0.54 5.04
C THR A 125 8.26 1.00 6.00
N LEU A 126 8.62 1.76 7.05
CA LEU A 126 7.75 2.14 8.18
C LEU A 126 7.43 3.65 8.24
#